data_AF-A0A8D8AQL5-F1
#
_entry.id   AF-A0A8D8AQL5-F1
#
_cell.length_a   1.000
_cell.length_b   1.000
_cell.length_c   1.000
_cell.angle_alpha   90.00
_cell.angle_beta   90.00
_cell.angle_gamma   90.00
#
_symmetry.space_group_name_H-M   'P 1'
#
loop_
_entity.id
_entity.type
_entity.pdbx_description
1 polymer ?
#
loop_
_entity_poly.entity_id
_entity_poly.type
_entity_poly.pdbx_seq_one_letter_code
_entity_poly.pdbx_strand_id
1 'polypeptide(L)'
;MEADINQMFKEHDIVPVLIDRAPLVFAKVVYRSKKLVDAGKELSPAEVRIEPKVEWCADPILFYTLIMIDPDSPSRTEPLNREFAHWIVGNIPGKHVEQGEVLFEYLPTFPRSGTGFHRYIFLLYQQYCRNDYSEVPRVSRK
;
A
#
# COMPACT_ATOMS: atom_id res chain seq x y z
N MET A 1 22.77 6.41 3.67
CA MET A 1 22.62 5.04 4.19
C MET A 1 21.31 4.52 3.65
N GLU A 2 21.31 3.55 2.74
CA GLU A 2 20.08 2.83 2.41
C GLU A 2 19.61 2.16 3.70
N ALA A 3 18.39 2.45 4.14
CA ALA A 3 17.78 1.73 5.23
C ALA A 3 17.66 0.25 4.82
N ASP A 4 18.11 -0.67 5.67
CA ASP A 4 17.95 -2.10 5.41
C ASP A 4 16.45 -2.43 5.46
N ILE A 5 15.88 -2.72 4.28
CA ILE A 5 14.48 -3.09 4.11
C ILE A 5 14.11 -4.24 5.05
N ASN A 6 14.97 -5.24 5.20
CA ASN A 6 14.67 -6.38 6.07
C ASN A 6 14.59 -5.95 7.53
N GLN A 7 15.51 -5.09 7.97
CA GLN A 7 15.49 -4.56 9.33
C GLN A 7 14.22 -3.75 9.58
N MET A 8 13.89 -2.81 8.69
CA MET A 8 12.69 -1.97 8.81
C MET A 8 11.39 -2.80 8.85
N PHE A 9 11.25 -3.78 7.96
CA PHE A 9 10.05 -4.63 7.94
C PHE A 9 9.92 -5.50 9.19
N LYS A 10 11.03 -5.89 9.83
CA LYS A 10 11.03 -6.62 11.10
C LYS A 10 10.73 -5.71 12.30
N GLU A 11 11.40 -4.56 12.39
CA GLU A 11 11.24 -3.59 13.48
C GLU A 11 9.80 -3.07 13.60
N HIS A 12 9.10 -2.97 12.47
CA HIS A 12 7.71 -2.54 12.42
C HIS A 12 6.72 -3.70 12.44
N ASP A 13 7.09 -4.92 12.81
CA ASP A 13 6.20 -6.10 12.85
C ASP A 13 5.41 -6.30 11.53
N ILE A 14 6.05 -6.05 10.38
CA ILE A 14 5.47 -6.35 9.06
C ILE A 14 5.86 -7.77 8.68
N VAL A 15 7.12 -8.15 8.93
CA VAL A 15 7.62 -9.51 8.82
C VAL A 15 7.83 -10.08 10.24
N PRO A 16 7.32 -11.28 10.58
CA PRO A 16 6.54 -12.21 9.74
C PRO A 16 5.01 -12.03 9.89
N VAL A 17 4.54 -10.96 10.54
CA VAL A 17 3.13 -10.84 10.96
C VAL A 17 2.16 -10.64 9.80
N LEU A 18 2.53 -9.82 8.80
CA LEU A 18 1.68 -9.50 7.65
C LEU A 18 2.15 -10.18 6.37
N ILE A 19 3.47 -10.29 6.19
CA ILE A 19 4.08 -10.99 5.06
C ILE A 19 5.26 -11.83 5.56
N ASP A 20 5.51 -12.95 4.89
CA ASP A 20 6.55 -13.90 5.31
C ASP A 20 7.97 -13.39 5.05
N ARG A 21 8.13 -12.48 4.08
CA ARG A 21 9.43 -12.01 3.60
C ARG A 21 9.36 -10.52 3.23
N ALA A 22 10.42 -9.78 3.58
CA ALA A 22 10.55 -8.39 3.19
C ALA A 22 10.77 -8.28 1.67
N PRO A 23 10.36 -7.16 1.05
CA PRO A 23 10.60 -6.94 -0.38
C PRO A 23 12.09 -6.75 -0.65
N LEU A 24 12.50 -6.96 -1.91
CA LEU A 24 13.89 -6.79 -2.33
C LEU A 24 14.27 -5.31 -2.51
N VAL A 25 13.28 -4.46 -2.83
CA VAL A 25 13.46 -3.04 -3.14
C VAL A 25 12.27 -2.24 -2.66
N PHE A 26 12.48 -0.96 -2.35
CA PHE A 26 11.39 -0.02 -2.07
C PHE A 26 10.76 0.50 -3.36
N ALA A 27 9.42 0.60 -3.37
CA ALA A 27 8.71 1.47 -4.29
C ALA A 27 8.76 2.91 -3.77
N LYS A 28 8.85 3.88 -4.68
CA LYS A 28 8.82 5.30 -4.36
C LYS A 28 7.38 5.80 -4.39
N VAL A 29 6.87 6.20 -3.23
CA VAL A 29 5.49 6.69 -3.08
C VAL A 29 5.53 8.18 -2.70
N VAL A 30 4.91 9.03 -3.52
CA VAL A 30 4.92 10.48 -3.36
C VAL A 30 3.50 11.05 -3.42
N TYR A 31 3.05 11.64 -2.31
CA TYR A 31 1.80 12.38 -2.26
C TYR A 31 1.91 13.77 -2.91
N ARG A 32 0.78 14.33 -3.38
CA ARG A 32 0.72 15.59 -4.17
C ARG A 32 1.48 16.76 -3.53
N SER A 33 1.56 16.83 -2.20
CA SER A 33 2.32 17.86 -1.46
C SER A 33 3.85 17.64 -1.47
N LYS A 34 4.38 16.86 -2.42
CA LYS A 34 5.77 16.39 -2.49
C LYS A 34 6.21 15.64 -1.23
N LYS A 35 5.25 15.03 -0.52
CA LYS A 35 5.50 14.27 0.69
C LYS A 35 5.85 12.85 0.28
N LEU A 36 7.13 12.52 0.46
CA LEU A 36 7.64 11.17 0.26
C LEU A 36 7.21 10.29 1.44
N VAL A 37 6.70 9.11 1.14
CA VAL A 37 6.60 8.03 2.12
C VAL A 37 8.00 7.46 2.29
N ASP A 38 8.53 7.62 3.50
CA ASP A 38 9.92 7.29 3.81
C ASP A 38 9.94 6.42 5.07
N ALA A 39 9.81 5.10 4.87
CA ALA A 39 10.15 4.06 5.86
C ALA A 39 9.76 4.37 7.33
N GLY A 40 8.48 4.63 7.60
CA GLY A 40 7.97 4.89 8.96
C GLY A 40 7.83 6.37 9.33
N LYS A 41 8.16 7.29 8.43
CA LYS A 41 7.87 8.71 8.61
C LYS A 41 6.36 8.97 8.74
N GLU A 42 6.00 9.72 9.78
CA GLU A 42 4.62 10.13 10.03
C GLU A 42 4.11 11.10 8.96
N LEU A 43 2.88 10.87 8.52
CA LEU A 43 2.13 11.76 7.64
C LEU A 43 0.74 12.00 8.24
N SER A 44 0.26 13.23 8.13
CA SER A 44 -1.06 13.62 8.61
C SER A 44 -2.17 13.17 7.63
N PRO A 45 -3.41 12.92 8.10
CA PRO A 45 -4.57 12.64 7.24
C PRO A 45 -4.78 13.65 6.10
N ALA A 46 -4.44 14.92 6.34
CA ALA A 46 -4.55 15.97 5.32
C ALA A 46 -3.54 15.80 4.18
N GLU A 47 -2.32 15.33 4.50
CA GLU A 47 -1.25 15.12 3.52
C GLU A 47 -1.51 13.92 2.61
N VAL A 48 -2.24 12.92 3.11
CA VAL A 48 -2.56 11.67 2.39
C VAL A 48 -4.00 11.60 1.90
N ARG A 49 -4.69 12.74 1.81
CA ARG A 49 -6.11 12.82 1.42
C ARG A 49 -6.39 12.33 -0.01
N ILE A 50 -5.40 12.43 -0.90
CA ILE A 50 -5.51 12.06 -2.32
C ILE A 50 -4.50 10.98 -2.61
N GLU A 51 -4.83 10.04 -3.50
CA GLU A 51 -3.95 8.95 -3.88
C GLU A 51 -2.56 9.44 -4.31
N PRO A 52 -1.48 8.75 -3.87
CA PRO A 52 -0.12 9.14 -4.21
C PRO A 52 0.27 8.67 -5.61
N LYS A 53 1.34 9.26 -6.15
CA LYS A 53 2.06 8.70 -7.28
C LYS A 53 2.99 7.59 -6.77
N VAL A 54 2.92 6.41 -7.39
CA VAL A 54 3.79 5.27 -7.07
C VAL A 54 4.71 4.98 -8.25
N GLU A 55 6.01 4.89 -7.98
CA GLU A 55 7.06 4.64 -8.98
C GLU A 55 7.94 3.47 -8.53
N TRP A 56 8.23 2.53 -9.44
CA TRP A 56 9.16 1.42 -9.19
C TRP A 56 9.91 1.06 -10.48
N CYS A 57 10.93 0.21 -10.35
CA CYS A 57 11.59 -0.42 -11.49
C CYS A 57 10.72 -1.57 -11.99
N ALA A 58 9.93 -1.30 -13.04
CA ALA A 58 9.00 -2.25 -13.63
C ALA A 58 9.55 -2.82 -14.93
N ASP A 59 9.27 -4.10 -15.19
CA ASP A 59 9.34 -4.66 -16.52
C ASP A 59 8.13 -4.16 -17.33
N PRO A 60 8.31 -3.46 -18.47
CA PRO A 60 7.22 -2.90 -19.24
C PRO A 60 6.27 -3.94 -19.86
N ILE A 61 6.66 -5.21 -19.97
CA ILE A 61 5.80 -6.26 -20.54
C ILE A 61 5.01 -7.05 -19.49
N LEU A 62 5.31 -6.86 -18.20
CA LEU A 62 4.68 -7.57 -17.11
C LEU A 62 3.55 -6.76 -16.47
N PHE A 63 2.71 -7.47 -15.73
CA PHE A 63 1.63 -6.88 -14.95
C PHE A 63 1.99 -6.84 -13.47
N TYR A 64 1.45 -5.86 -12.76
CA TYR A 64 1.67 -5.66 -11.33
C TYR A 64 0.35 -5.46 -10.59
N THR A 65 0.35 -5.83 -9.32
CA THR A 65 -0.72 -5.49 -8.36
C THR A 65 -0.14 -4.56 -7.30
N LEU A 66 -0.82 -3.44 -7.06
CA LEU A 66 -0.55 -2.50 -5.97
C LEU A 66 -1.63 -2.64 -4.89
N ILE A 67 -1.19 -2.73 -3.64
CA ILE A 67 -2.06 -2.85 -2.47
C ILE A 67 -1.60 -1.85 -1.41
N MET A 68 -2.54 -1.11 -0.83
CA MET A 68 -2.34 -0.31 0.38
C MET A 68 -3.21 -0.88 1.49
N ILE A 69 -2.62 -1.23 2.64
CA ILE A 69 -3.32 -1.79 3.80
C ILE A 69 -2.99 -1.04 5.09
N ASP A 70 -3.92 -1.15 6.05
CA ASP A 70 -3.78 -0.75 7.45
C ASP A 70 -3.96 -1.99 8.36
N PRO A 71 -2.87 -2.54 8.92
CA PRO A 71 -2.92 -3.66 9.85
C PRO A 71 -3.29 -3.23 11.27
N ASP A 72 -3.44 -1.94 11.53
CA ASP A 72 -3.70 -1.36 12.85
C ASP A 72 -5.15 -0.90 12.99
N SER A 73 -6.05 -1.22 12.06
CA SER A 73 -7.45 -0.81 12.15
C SER A 73 -8.26 -1.68 13.15
N PRO A 74 -9.10 -1.10 14.04
CA PRO A 74 -9.27 0.32 14.31
C PRO A 74 -8.21 0.94 15.24
N SER A 75 -7.41 0.13 15.96
CA SER A 75 -6.22 0.59 16.68
C SER A 75 -5.13 -0.49 16.70
N ARG A 76 -3.86 -0.12 16.85
CA ARG A 76 -2.76 -1.10 16.94
C ARG A 76 -2.88 -2.03 18.14
N THR A 77 -3.46 -1.57 19.25
CA THR A 77 -3.68 -2.35 20.47
C THR A 77 -4.85 -3.33 20.35
N GLU A 78 -5.88 -2.97 19.58
CA GLU A 78 -7.06 -3.80 19.32
C GLU A 78 -7.38 -3.82 17.81
N PRO A 79 -6.59 -4.52 16.99
CA PRO A 79 -6.67 -4.46 15.53
C PRO A 79 -7.74 -5.41 14.98
N LEU A 80 -8.99 -5.23 15.41
CA LEU A 80 -10.12 -6.10 15.07
C LEU A 80 -10.45 -6.17 13.57
N ASN A 81 -10.02 -5.17 12.79
CA ASN A 81 -10.24 -5.10 11.34
C ASN A 81 -8.95 -5.38 10.54
N ARG A 82 -7.91 -5.94 11.16
CA ARG A 82 -6.68 -6.32 10.45
C ARG A 82 -7.01 -7.41 9.41
N GLU A 83 -6.63 -7.27 8.15
CA GLU A 83 -5.97 -6.14 7.46
C GLU A 83 -7.02 -5.28 6.72
N PHE A 84 -7.04 -3.97 6.98
CA PHE A 84 -8.00 -3.08 6.31
C PHE A 84 -7.43 -2.55 5.00
N ALA A 85 -8.05 -2.90 3.87
CA ALA A 85 -7.62 -2.42 2.56
C ALA A 85 -8.02 -0.96 2.33
N HIS A 86 -7.06 -0.14 1.91
CA HIS A 86 -7.25 1.25 1.53
C HIS A 86 -7.22 1.46 0.03
N TRP A 87 -6.48 0.65 -0.72
CA TRP A 87 -6.37 0.80 -2.17
C TRP A 87 -5.88 -0.51 -2.79
N ILE A 88 -6.55 -0.99 -3.84
CA ILE A 88 -6.13 -2.18 -4.58
C ILE A 88 -6.30 -1.93 -6.07
N VAL A 89 -5.20 -2.04 -6.81
CA VAL A 89 -5.17 -1.95 -8.28
C VAL A 89 -4.42 -3.14 -8.81
N GLY A 90 -5.10 -3.99 -9.59
CA GLY A 90 -4.51 -5.15 -10.25
C GLY A 90 -4.22 -4.88 -11.73
N ASN A 91 -3.57 -5.82 -12.41
CA ASN A 91 -3.31 -5.78 -13.85
C ASN A 91 -2.68 -4.46 -14.32
N ILE A 92 -1.81 -3.84 -13.51
CA ILE A 92 -1.09 -2.62 -13.86
C ILE A 92 -0.05 -2.96 -14.93
N PRO A 93 -0.13 -2.43 -16.17
CA PRO A 93 0.88 -2.71 -17.19
C PRO A 93 2.15 -1.90 -16.90
N GLY A 94 3.28 -2.59 -16.71
CA GLY A 94 4.56 -1.97 -16.36
C GLY A 94 4.43 -1.14 -15.07
N LYS A 95 4.48 0.19 -15.19
CA LYS A 95 4.38 1.13 -14.06
C LYS A 95 3.18 2.08 -14.15
N HIS A 96 2.25 1.80 -15.05
CA HIS A 96 1.13 2.67 -15.39
C HIS A 96 -0.08 2.39 -14.51
N VAL A 97 -0.01 2.78 -13.23
CA VAL A 97 -1.08 2.52 -12.23
C VAL A 97 -2.44 3.00 -12.74
N GLU A 98 -2.47 4.12 -13.48
CA GLU A 98 -3.66 4.70 -14.10
C GLU A 98 -4.33 3.83 -15.17
N GLN A 99 -3.60 2.84 -15.71
CA GLN A 99 -4.09 1.88 -16.70
C GLN A 99 -4.46 0.52 -16.09
N GLY A 100 -4.26 0.37 -14.77
CA GLY A 100 -4.62 -0.85 -14.04
C GLY A 100 -6.12 -0.96 -13.78
N GLU A 101 -6.54 -2.14 -13.35
CA GLU A 101 -7.90 -2.43 -12.93
C GLU A 101 -8.07 -2.10 -11.45
N VAL A 102 -8.81 -1.04 -11.14
CA VAL A 102 -9.13 -0.66 -9.76
C VAL A 102 -10.13 -1.67 -9.17
N LEU A 103 -9.68 -2.42 -8.16
CA LEU A 103 -10.49 -3.41 -7.43
C LEU A 103 -11.07 -2.79 -6.15
N PHE A 104 -10.29 -1.94 -5.49
CA PHE A 104 -10.72 -1.17 -4.32
C PHE A 104 -10.22 0.26 -4.49
N GLU A 105 -11.12 1.22 -4.65
CA GLU A 105 -10.78 2.63 -4.83
C GLU A 105 -10.04 3.21 -3.61
N TYR A 106 -9.15 4.17 -3.85
CA TYR A 106 -8.37 4.80 -2.79
C TYR A 106 -9.27 5.42 -1.72
N LEU A 107 -9.23 4.83 -0.53
CA LEU A 107 -9.85 5.36 0.68
C LEU A 107 -8.78 6.09 1.51
N PRO A 108 -8.89 7.41 1.71
CA PRO A 108 -7.92 8.14 2.50
C PRO A 108 -7.97 7.73 3.97
N THR A 109 -6.85 7.94 4.63
CA THR A 109 -6.65 7.50 6.01
C THR A 109 -7.25 8.51 6.98
N PHE A 110 -8.15 8.06 7.84
CA PHE A 110 -8.71 8.88 8.93
C PHE A 110 -8.80 8.04 10.20
N PRO A 111 -7.66 7.69 10.82
CA PRO A 111 -7.66 6.99 12.10
C PRO A 111 -8.43 7.84 13.13
N ARG A 112 -9.23 7.20 13.98
CA ARG A 112 -10.07 7.93 14.95
C ARG A 112 -9.17 8.53 16.02
N SER A 113 -9.52 9.73 16.51
CA SER A 113 -8.80 10.34 17.62
C SER A 113 -8.71 9.38 18.81
N GLY A 114 -7.50 9.18 19.33
CA GLY A 114 -7.25 8.28 20.45
C GLY A 114 -6.83 6.86 20.08
N THR A 115 -6.80 6.47 18.80
CA THR A 115 -6.34 5.12 18.39
C THR A 115 -4.83 5.02 18.18
N GLY A 116 -4.11 6.14 18.29
CA GLY A 116 -2.67 6.24 18.09
C GLY A 116 -2.26 6.28 16.62
N PHE A 117 -1.01 5.93 16.34
CA PHE A 117 -0.48 5.86 14.98
C PHE A 117 -0.80 4.51 14.34
N HIS A 118 -1.16 4.55 13.07
CA HIS A 118 -1.41 3.38 12.23
C HIS A 118 -0.30 3.24 11.19
N ARG A 119 0.08 2.00 10.89
CA ARG A 119 1.04 1.67 9.82
C ARG A 119 0.28 1.57 8.50
N TYR A 120 0.54 2.47 7.56
CA TYR A 120 0.00 2.33 6.20
C TYR A 120 1.06 1.73 5.28
N ILE A 121 0.79 0.53 4.79
CA ILE A 121 1.79 -0.27 4.08
C ILE A 121 1.40 -0.38 2.61
N PHE A 122 2.32 0.01 1.73
CA PHE A 122 2.22 -0.22 0.30
C PHE A 122 2.96 -1.50 -0.05
N LEU A 123 2.27 -2.44 -0.69
CA LEU A 123 2.81 -3.68 -1.22
C LEU A 123 2.64 -3.70 -2.74
N LEU A 124 3.69 -4.14 -3.43
CA LEU A 124 3.70 -4.23 -4.87
C LEU A 124 4.15 -5.63 -5.28
N TYR A 125 3.31 -6.31 -6.06
CA TYR A 125 3.54 -7.67 -6.51
C TYR A 125 3.62 -7.72 -8.04
N GLN A 126 4.63 -8.42 -8.56
CA GLN A 126 4.67 -8.79 -9.96
C GLN A 126 3.72 -9.97 -10.19
N GLN A 127 2.91 -9.90 -11.25
CA GLN A 127 2.02 -10.98 -11.67
C GLN A 127 2.70 -11.87 -12.70
N TYR A 128 2.37 -13.16 -12.69
CA TYR A 128 2.82 -14.11 -13.71
C TYR A 128 2.16 -13.85 -15.08
N CYS A 129 0.89 -13.45 -15.06
CA CYS A 129 0.10 -13.12 -16.23
C CYS A 129 -0.98 -12.09 -15.85
N ARG A 130 -1.77 -11.67 -16.84
CA ARG A 130 -2.99 -10.90 -16.58
C ARG A 130 -3.98 -11.78 -15.82
N ASN A 131 -4.43 -11.32 -14.67
CA ASN A 131 -5.41 -12.02 -13.84
C ASN A 131 -6.83 -11.72 -14.33
N ASP A 132 -7.74 -12.69 -14.16
CA ASP A 132 -9.16 -12.47 -14.36
C ASP A 132 -9.79 -11.96 -13.05
N TYR A 133 -10.31 -10.73 -13.09
CA TYR A 133 -10.97 -10.08 -11.95
C TYR A 133 -12.47 -9.87 -12.19
N SER A 134 -13.07 -10.57 -13.16
CA SER A 134 -14.49 -10.45 -13.50
C SER A 134 -15.42 -10.70 -12.31
N GLU A 135 -15.10 -11.69 -11.47
CA GLU A 135 -15.86 -12.07 -10.28
C GLU A 135 -15.40 -11.35 -8.99
N VAL A 136 -14.37 -10.51 -9.06
CA VAL A 136 -13.85 -9.82 -7.86
C VAL A 136 -14.76 -8.63 -7.53
N PRO A 137 -15.31 -8.56 -6.30
CA PRO A 137 -16.12 -7.43 -5.87
C PRO A 137 -15.34 -6.13 -5.99
N ARG A 138 -15.95 -5.12 -6.61
CA ARG A 138 -15.36 -3.78 -6.71
C ARG A 138 -15.96 -2.86 -5.66
N VAL A 139 -15.08 -2.21 -4.90
CA VAL A 139 -15.48 -1.19 -3.93
C VAL A 139 -15.14 0.18 -4.52
N SER A 140 -16.20 0.95 -4.79
CA SER A 140 -16.12 2.33 -5.27
C SER A 140 -16.69 3.29 -4.24
N ARG A 141 -16.19 4.53 -4.21
CA ARG A 141 -16.57 5.62 -3.30
C ARG A 141 -17.98 6.21 -3.50
N LYS A 142 -18.91 5.47 -4.11
CA LYS A 142 -20.29 5.92 -4.38
C LYS A 142 -21.05 6.26 -3.11
#